data_AF-A0A845L926-F1
#
_entry.id   AF-A0A845L926-F1
#
_cell.length_a   1.000
_cell.length_b   1.000
_cell.length_c   1.000
_cell.angle_alpha   90.00
_cell.angle_beta   90.00
_cell.angle_gamma   90.00
#
_symmetry.space_group_name_H-M   'P 1'
#
loop_
_entity.id
_entity.type
_entity.pdbx_description
1 polymer ?
#
loop_
_entity_poly.entity_id
_entity_poly.type
_entity_poly.pdbx_seq_one_letter_code
_entity_poly.pdbx_strand_id
1 'polypeptide(L)' 'MQRVIVTDHARRRLYNLRQDRISVVDIETAAHEIPGHIPTATRFRGFVARSGRVFDLVIKDIATGRLVITIIGK' A
#
# COMPACT_ATOMS: atom_id res chain seq x y z
N MET A 1 -4.10 16.43 -1.49
CA MET A 1 -3.94 14.97 -1.30
C MET A 1 -3.13 14.73 -0.04
N GLN A 2 -3.53 13.77 0.80
CA GLN A 2 -2.78 13.37 1.99
C GLN A 2 -1.44 12.74 1.60
N ARG A 3 -0.35 13.04 2.30
CA ARG A 3 0.97 12.42 2.02
C ARG A 3 0.90 10.90 2.27
N VAL A 4 1.36 10.09 1.31
CA VAL A 4 1.56 8.64 1.48
C VAL A 4 3.02 8.37 1.83
N ILE A 5 3.24 7.49 2.81
CA ILE A 5 4.57 7.15 3.32
C ILE A 5 4.74 5.63 3.20
N VAL A 6 5.49 5.18 2.19
CA VAL A 6 5.82 3.76 2.04
C VAL A 6 7.02 3.44 2.91
N THR A 7 6.82 2.60 3.93
CA THR A 7 7.89 2.21 4.87
C THR A 7 9.01 1.45 4.17
N ASP A 8 10.21 1.46 4.73
CA ASP A 8 11.32 0.63 4.22
C ASP A 8 10.99 -0.87 4.27
N HIS A 9 10.19 -1.30 5.25
CA HIS A 9 9.66 -2.66 5.27
C HIS A 9 8.81 -2.94 4.01
N ALA A 10 7.84 -2.09 3.72
CA ALA A 10 7.00 -2.20 2.53
C ALA A 10 7.80 -2.12 1.22
N ARG A 11 8.80 -1.23 1.13
CA ARG A 11 9.70 -1.14 -0.03
C ARG A 11 10.49 -2.43 -0.25
N ARG A 12 11.06 -3.01 0.80
CA ARG A 12 11.79 -4.29 0.72
C ARG A 12 10.91 -5.43 0.23
N ARG A 13 9.61 -5.40 0.54
CA ARG A 13 8.66 -6.43 0.06
C ARG A 13 8.53 -6.47 -1.45
N LEU A 14 8.71 -5.34 -2.15
CA LEU A 14 8.59 -5.25 -3.61
C LEU A 14 9.64 -6.07 -4.37
N TYR A 15 10.78 -6.39 -3.75
CA TYR A 15 11.80 -7.25 -4.35
C TYR A 15 11.46 -8.75 -4.27
N ASN A 16 10.41 -9.12 -3.53
CA ASN A 16 10.00 -10.52 -3.44
C ASN A 16 9.14 -10.91 -4.65
N LEU A 17 9.34 -12.10 -5.21
CA LEU A 17 8.55 -12.64 -6.34
C LEU A 17 7.03 -12.58 -6.12
N ARG A 18 6.59 -12.74 -4.87
CA ARG A 18 5.18 -12.64 -4.48
C ARG A 18 4.59 -11.24 -4.71
N GLN A 19 5.43 -10.21 -4.73
CA GLN A 19 5.06 -8.82 -4.94
C GLN A 19 5.51 -8.31 -6.31
N ASP A 20 6.07 -9.18 -7.15
CA ASP A 20 6.60 -8.79 -8.45
C ASP A 20 5.53 -8.09 -9.30
N ARG A 21 5.95 -7.07 -10.04
CA ARG A 21 5.09 -6.19 -10.87
C ARG A 21 4.09 -5.34 -10.10
N ILE A 22 4.29 -5.12 -8.80
CA ILE A 22 3.61 -4.07 -8.04
C ILE A 22 4.60 -2.92 -7.88
N SER A 23 4.26 -1.73 -8.39
CA SER A 23 5.11 -0.55 -8.28
C SER A 23 4.74 0.32 -7.07
N VAL A 24 5.65 1.22 -6.68
CA VAL A 24 5.36 2.26 -5.67
C VAL A 24 4.18 3.13 -6.10
N VAL A 25 4.04 3.40 -7.41
CA VAL A 25 2.93 4.21 -7.92
C VAL A 25 1.59 3.49 -7.77
N ASP A 26 1.55 2.16 -7.94
CA ASP A 26 0.34 1.37 -7.67
C ASP A 26 -0.06 1.44 -6.20
N ILE A 27 0.93 1.39 -5.30
CA ILE A 27 0.73 1.50 -3.85
C ILE A 27 0.19 2.89 -3.47
N GLU A 28 0.78 3.96 -4.00
CA GLU A 28 0.34 5.33 -3.74
C GLU A 28 -1.09 5.56 -4.24
N THR A 29 -1.39 5.09 -5.46
CA THR A 29 -2.73 5.19 -6.06
C THR A 29 -3.76 4.48 -5.17
N ALA A 30 -3.52 3.21 -4.82
CA ALA A 30 -4.40 2.44 -3.94
C ALA A 30 -4.55 3.07 -2.55
N ALA A 31 -3.49 3.64 -1.99
CA ALA A 31 -3.54 4.34 -0.70
C ALA A 31 -4.41 5.60 -0.76
N HIS A 32 -4.47 6.29 -1.91
CA HIS A 32 -5.31 7.47 -2.11
C HIS A 32 -6.80 7.15 -2.33
N GLU A 33 -7.12 5.97 -2.84
CA GLU A 33 -8.51 5.53 -3.04
C GLU A 33 -9.24 5.22 -1.72
N ILE A 34 -8.51 4.93 -0.65
CA ILE A 34 -9.12 4.60 0.65
C ILE A 34 -9.64 5.89 1.30
N PRO A 35 -10.97 6.04 1.51
CA PRO A 35 -11.51 7.23 2.14
C PRO A 35 -11.35 7.19 3.67
N GLY A 36 -11.51 8.37 4.29
CA GLY A 36 -11.57 8.50 5.74
C GLY A 36 -10.20 8.40 6.44
N HIS A 37 -10.25 8.52 7.77
CA HIS A 37 -9.08 8.41 8.64
C HIS A 37 -8.94 6.99 9.19
N ILE A 38 -7.74 6.43 9.12
CA ILE A 38 -7.44 5.04 9.49
C ILE A 38 -6.56 5.01 10.75
N PRO A 39 -7.13 5.09 11.97
CA PRO A 39 -6.36 5.26 13.20
C PRO A 39 -5.57 4.01 13.62
N THR A 40 -5.96 2.83 13.13
CA THR A 40 -5.36 1.54 13.46
C THR A 40 -4.86 0.83 12.21
N ALA A 41 -3.84 -0.02 12.35
CA ALA A 41 -3.29 -0.78 11.23
C ALA A 41 -4.37 -1.69 10.63
N THR A 42 -4.82 -1.36 9.41
CA THR A 42 -5.98 -2.00 8.78
C THR A 42 -5.62 -2.55 7.42
N ARG A 43 -6.09 -3.76 7.11
CA ARG A 43 -5.88 -4.42 5.80
C ARG A 43 -7.02 -4.10 4.85
N PHE A 44 -6.70 -3.48 3.73
CA PHE A 44 -7.59 -3.27 2.59
C PHE A 44 -7.21 -4.24 1.48
N ARG A 45 -8.21 -4.84 0.84
CA ARG A 45 -8.02 -5.99 -0.06
C ARG A 45 -8.45 -5.69 -1.48
N GLY A 46 -7.79 -6.35 -2.44
CA GLY A 46 -8.29 -6.43 -3.82
C GLY A 46 -7.93 -5.25 -4.71
N PHE A 47 -6.87 -4.52 -4.41
CA PHE A 47 -6.34 -3.51 -5.34
C PHE A 47 -5.72 -4.19 -6.55
N VAL A 48 -5.76 -3.50 -7.69
CA VAL A 48 -5.22 -4.01 -8.96
C VAL A 48 -4.11 -3.07 -9.41
N ALA A 49 -2.89 -3.61 -9.52
CA ALA A 49 -1.76 -2.88 -10.06
C ALA A 49 -1.93 -2.66 -11.56
N ARG A 50 -1.21 -1.71 -12.15
CA ARG A 50 -1.16 -1.48 -13.62
C ARG A 50 -0.79 -2.74 -14.41
N SER A 51 -0.06 -3.67 -13.79
CA SER A 51 0.29 -4.98 -14.36
C SER A 51 -0.87 -5.99 -14.40
N GLY A 52 -2.03 -5.66 -13.83
CA GLY A 52 -3.15 -6.57 -13.60
C GLY A 52 -3.01 -7.41 -12.32
N ARG A 53 -1.90 -7.28 -11.58
CA ARG A 53 -1.68 -8.07 -10.36
C ARG A 53 -2.57 -7.58 -9.22
N VAL A 54 -3.23 -8.53 -8.54
CA VAL A 54 -4.04 -8.22 -7.37
C VAL A 54 -3.18 -8.22 -6.11
N PHE A 55 -3.37 -7.20 -5.28
CA PHE A 55 -2.69 -7.07 -4.00
C PHE A 55 -3.56 -6.45 -2.93
N ASP A 56 -3.14 -6.64 -1.69
CA ASP A 56 -3.72 -6.01 -0.51
C ASP A 56 -2.71 -5.07 0.13
N LEU A 57 -3.21 -4.06 0.84
CA LEU A 57 -2.41 -3.09 1.59
C LEU A 57 -2.72 -3.19 3.08
N VAL A 58 -1.71 -3.00 3.93
CA VAL A 58 -1.90 -2.70 5.34
C VAL A 58 -1.46 -1.27 5.59
N ILE A 59 -2.38 -0.41 6.04
CA ILE A 59 -2.11 1.02 6.25
C ILE A 59 -2.53 1.48 7.64
N LYS A 60 -1.94 2.60 8.08
CA LYS A 60 -2.33 3.36 9.26
C LYS A 60 -2.04 4.84 9.03
N ASP A 61 -2.96 5.71 9.40
CA ASP A 61 -2.73 7.15 9.38
C ASP A 61 -1.96 7.58 10.65
N ILE A 62 -0.95 8.43 10.44
CA ILE A 62 -0.14 9.07 11.47
C ILE A 62 -0.18 10.59 11.25
N ALA A 63 0.34 11.36 12.21
CA ALA A 63 0.32 12.83 12.15
C ALA A 63 0.91 13.41 10.84
N THR A 64 1.84 12.70 10.20
CA THR A 64 2.54 13.15 8.99
C THR A 64 1.96 12.61 7.68
N GLY A 65 0.96 11.70 7.72
CA GLY A 65 0.38 11.12 6.52
C GLY A 65 -0.12 9.68 6.69
N ARG A 66 -0.39 9.02 5.56
CA ARG A 66 -0.83 7.62 5.47
C ARG A 66 0.37 6.69 5.36
N LEU A 67 0.65 5.93 6.40
CA LEU A 67 1.75 4.98 6.45
C LEU A 67 1.34 3.65 5.80
N VAL A 68 2.04 3.24 4.76
CA VAL A 68 1.92 1.90 4.18
C VAL A 68 2.90 0.97 4.90
N ILE A 69 2.34 0.09 5.72
CA ILE A 69 3.09 -0.82 6.58
C ILE A 69 3.60 -2.01 5.79
N THR A 70 2.75 -2.65 4.98
CA THR A 70 3.16 -3.78 4.12
C THR A 70 2.22 -3.96 2.93
N ILE A 71 2.70 -4.70 1.92
CA ILE A 71 1.96 -5.09 0.71
C ILE A 71 1.87 -6.61 0.65
N ILE A 72 0.71 -7.14 0.28
CA ILE A 72 0.43 -8.57 0.16
C ILE A 72 -0.15 -8.88 -1.21
N GLY A 73 0.74 -9.14 -2.16
CA GLY A 73 0.45 -9.69 -3.48
C GLY A 73 -0.09 -11.11 -3.38
N LYS A 74 -1.04 -11.37 -4.27
CA LYS A 74 -1.62 -12.69 -4.52
C LYS A 74 -0.83 -13.43 -5.60
#